data_AF-A0A2M7JD73-F1
#
_entry.id   AF-A0A2M7JD73-F1
#
_cell.length_a   1.000
_cell.length_b   1.000
_cell.length_c   1.000
_cell.angle_alpha   90.00
_cell.angle_beta   90.00
_cell.angle_gamma   90.00
#
_symmetry.space_group_name_H-M   'P 1'
#
loop_
_entity.id
_entity.type
_entity.pdbx_description
1 polymer ?
#
loop_
_entity_poly.entity_id
_entity_poly.type
_entity_poly.pdbx_seq_one_letter_code
_entity_poly.pdbx_strand_id
1 'polypeptide(L)'
;MNFRLRGGFSVILMSIRPGAPYADRVEDEGKILIYEGHDIPLRKGSANPKMIDQPLKNPGGSLTQNGLFFEAANKYQSNKQKFEPEIVKVYEKIKSGIWVYNGIFKLVDAWQEKINTRIVFKFKLELLNEEIVASSQGQQDIEHNRIIPTSVKLEVWRRDKGRCVKCGSQDNLHFDHIIPYSKGGSSLVAENIQILCARHNLQKRDKIE
;
A
#
# COMPACT_ATOMS: atom_id res chain seq x y z
N MET A 1 8.05 3.48 4.61
CA MET A 1 8.27 2.02 4.61
C MET A 1 8.93 1.53 5.90
N ASN A 2 8.59 0.30 6.30
CA ASN A 2 9.21 -0.46 7.39
C ASN A 2 9.37 -1.90 6.91
N PHE A 3 10.59 -2.43 6.93
CA PHE A 3 10.93 -3.77 6.47
C PHE A 3 10.77 -4.75 7.63
N ARG A 4 9.92 -5.78 7.44
CA ARG A 4 9.66 -6.88 8.38
C ARG A 4 9.51 -6.42 9.83
N LEU A 5 8.54 -5.52 10.06
CA LEU A 5 8.34 -4.88 11.36
C LEU A 5 8.15 -5.94 12.45
N ARG A 6 9.07 -5.99 13.43
CA ARG A 6 9.09 -6.99 14.52
C ARG A 6 9.08 -8.46 14.03
N GLY A 7 9.71 -8.74 12.88
CA GLY A 7 9.73 -10.07 12.29
C GLY A 7 8.45 -10.47 11.55
N GLY A 8 7.47 -9.58 11.48
CA GLY A 8 6.23 -9.77 10.73
C GLY A 8 6.31 -9.19 9.31
N PHE A 9 5.20 -8.60 8.85
CA PHE A 9 5.09 -8.03 7.51
C PHE A 9 5.96 -6.79 7.31
N SER A 10 6.42 -6.61 6.07
CA SER A 10 6.84 -5.30 5.60
C SER A 10 5.62 -4.40 5.39
N VAL A 11 5.76 -3.11 5.70
CA VAL A 11 4.66 -2.14 5.66
C VAL A 11 5.06 -0.90 4.88
N ILE A 12 4.22 -0.48 3.96
CA ILE A 12 4.31 0.79 3.26
C ILE A 12 3.13 1.68 3.65
N LEU A 13 3.47 2.93 3.96
CA LEU A 13 2.53 4.02 4.17
C LEU A 13 2.70 4.97 2.99
N MET A 14 1.70 5.06 2.14
CA MET A 14 1.73 5.81 0.89
C MET A 14 0.69 6.92 0.87
N SER A 15 0.88 7.91 -0.01
CA SER A 15 -0.08 9.00 -0.20
C SER A 15 0.05 9.61 -1.59
N ILE A 16 -1.03 9.59 -2.38
CA ILE A 16 -1.10 10.33 -3.66
C ILE A 16 -1.81 11.69 -3.55
N ARG A 17 -2.02 12.19 -2.33
CA ARG A 17 -2.67 13.49 -2.10
C ARG A 17 -1.85 14.64 -2.71
N PRO A 18 -2.50 15.73 -3.15
CA PRO A 18 -1.79 16.97 -3.47
C PRO A 18 -0.90 17.41 -2.31
N GLY A 19 0.37 17.71 -2.60
CA GLY A 19 1.37 18.08 -1.60
C GLY A 19 1.92 16.92 -0.75
N ALA A 20 1.65 15.66 -1.12
CA ALA A 20 2.34 14.53 -0.52
C ALA A 20 3.86 14.68 -0.69
N PRO A 21 4.67 14.29 0.32
CA PRO A 21 6.11 14.49 0.27
C PRO A 21 6.82 13.63 -0.76
N TYR A 22 6.18 12.58 -1.27
CA TYR A 22 6.76 11.57 -2.13
C TYR A 22 5.89 11.39 -3.38
N ALA A 23 6.51 11.10 -4.53
CA ALA A 23 5.79 10.91 -5.79
C ALA A 23 5.33 9.45 -5.95
N ASP A 24 4.49 9.00 -5.02
CA ASP A 24 3.81 7.71 -5.10
C ASP A 24 2.77 7.75 -6.23
N ARG A 25 2.59 6.64 -6.94
CA ARG A 25 1.56 6.53 -7.97
C ARG A 25 1.05 5.12 -8.12
N VAL A 26 -0.16 5.02 -8.66
CA VAL A 26 -0.83 3.76 -8.95
C VAL A 26 -0.97 3.62 -10.46
N GLU A 27 -0.62 2.45 -10.98
CA GLU A 27 -0.63 2.10 -12.40
C GLU A 27 -1.47 0.81 -12.61
N ASP A 28 -1.66 0.43 -13.87
CA ASP A 28 -2.38 -0.80 -14.27
C ASP A 28 -3.73 -0.97 -13.54
N GLU A 29 -4.58 0.06 -13.65
CA GLU A 29 -5.92 0.09 -13.05
C GLU A 29 -5.98 -0.21 -11.55
N GLY A 30 -4.92 0.07 -10.79
CA GLY A 30 -4.90 -0.22 -9.35
C GLY A 30 -4.12 -1.46 -8.95
N LYS A 31 -3.51 -2.17 -9.90
CA LYS A 31 -2.75 -3.41 -9.61
C LYS A 31 -1.27 -3.15 -9.33
N ILE A 32 -0.73 -2.04 -9.82
CA ILE A 32 0.67 -1.68 -9.62
C ILE A 32 0.75 -0.43 -8.75
N LEU A 33 1.58 -0.48 -7.72
CA LEU A 33 2.00 0.68 -6.93
C LEU A 33 3.47 0.95 -7.21
N ILE A 34 3.79 2.17 -7.65
CA ILE A 34 5.15 2.69 -7.64
C ILE A 34 5.32 3.57 -6.41
N TYR A 35 6.18 3.12 -5.50
CA TYR A 35 6.45 3.80 -4.23
C TYR A 35 7.82 4.46 -4.25
N GLU A 36 7.90 5.71 -3.82
CA GLU A 36 9.19 6.39 -3.64
C GLU A 36 9.78 6.07 -2.26
N GLY A 37 11.09 5.82 -2.24
CA GLY A 37 11.83 5.62 -1.00
C GLY A 37 11.78 6.83 -0.07
N HIS A 38 12.24 6.64 1.15
CA HIS A 38 12.23 7.68 2.16
C HIS A 38 13.51 8.52 2.15
N ASP A 39 13.36 9.79 2.48
CA ASP A 39 14.50 10.67 2.72
C ASP A 39 15.17 10.37 4.05
N ILE A 40 16.37 10.92 4.25
CA ILE A 40 16.96 10.95 5.58
C ILE A 40 16.11 11.78 6.55
N PRO A 41 16.07 11.46 7.85
CA PRO A 41 15.35 12.28 8.82
C PRO A 41 15.89 13.72 8.86
N LEU A 42 14.98 14.70 8.88
CA LEU A 42 15.35 16.10 9.10
C LEU A 42 15.90 16.27 10.53
N ARG A 43 17.14 16.74 10.66
CA ARG A 43 17.77 17.06 11.95
C ARG A 43 18.05 18.57 12.03
N LYS A 44 18.03 19.12 13.24
CA LYS A 44 18.35 20.55 13.44
C LYS A 44 19.78 20.82 12.94
N GLY A 45 19.93 21.77 12.02
CA GLY A 45 21.22 22.14 11.43
C GLY A 45 21.72 21.24 10.30
N SER A 46 20.97 20.22 9.88
CA SER A 46 21.31 19.42 8.69
C SER A 46 20.79 20.08 7.41
N ALA A 47 21.41 19.75 6.28
CA ALA A 47 20.88 20.10 4.96
C ALA A 47 19.45 19.54 4.77
N ASN A 48 18.69 20.20 3.90
CA ASN A 48 17.32 19.79 3.56
C ASN A 48 17.33 18.36 2.99
N PRO A 49 16.61 17.39 3.60
CA PRO A 49 16.55 16.02 3.11
C PRO A 49 16.10 15.89 1.66
N LYS A 50 15.30 16.85 1.16
CA LYS A 50 14.85 16.91 -0.24
C LYS A 50 15.92 17.32 -1.24
N MET A 51 17.14 17.60 -0.80
CA MET A 51 18.28 17.94 -1.65
C MET A 51 19.39 16.87 -1.64
N ILE A 52 19.19 15.77 -0.89
CA ILE A 52 20.25 14.79 -0.61
C ILE A 52 19.84 13.44 -1.19
N ASP A 53 20.75 12.75 -1.86
CA ASP A 53 20.46 11.39 -2.34
C ASP A 53 19.93 10.49 -1.23
N GLN A 54 18.91 9.69 -1.53
CA GLN A 54 18.42 8.71 -0.59
C GLN A 54 19.50 7.65 -0.37
N PRO A 55 19.92 7.38 0.88
CA PRO A 55 21.05 6.50 1.12
C PRO A 55 20.64 5.03 1.15
N LEU A 56 21.48 4.17 0.55
CA LEU A 56 21.38 2.71 0.66
C LEU A 56 21.73 2.21 2.07
N LYS A 57 22.77 2.81 2.68
CA LYS A 57 23.31 2.44 3.98
C LYS A 57 23.31 3.63 4.93
N ASN A 58 23.11 3.35 6.21
CA ASN A 58 23.38 4.29 7.29
C ASN A 58 24.89 4.57 7.37
N PRO A 59 25.31 5.68 8.02
CA PRO A 59 26.74 5.98 8.21
C PRO A 59 27.55 4.83 8.85
N GLY A 60 26.92 4.03 9.71
CA GLY A 60 27.52 2.85 10.34
C GLY A 60 27.58 1.60 9.45
N GLY A 61 27.24 1.70 8.16
CA GLY A 61 27.34 0.60 7.19
C GLY A 61 26.15 -0.36 7.13
N SER A 62 25.26 -0.36 8.12
CA SER A 62 24.00 -1.11 8.07
C SER A 62 23.05 -0.55 7.01
N LEU A 63 22.19 -1.39 6.42
CA LEU A 63 21.23 -0.94 5.43
C LEU A 63 20.18 0.01 6.02
N THR A 64 19.78 1.00 5.24
CA THR A 64 18.57 1.79 5.53
C THR A 64 17.32 0.98 5.21
N GLN A 65 16.14 1.52 5.53
CA GLN A 65 14.89 0.93 5.08
C GLN A 65 14.82 0.85 3.54
N ASN A 66 15.30 1.88 2.84
CA ASN A 66 15.42 1.83 1.38
C ASN A 66 16.37 0.70 0.95
N GLY A 67 17.52 0.57 1.60
CA GLY A 67 18.50 -0.47 1.29
C GLY A 67 17.95 -1.89 1.47
N LEU A 68 17.19 -2.13 2.56
CA LEU A 68 16.58 -3.43 2.81
C LEU A 68 15.56 -3.81 1.74
N PHE A 69 14.67 -2.89 1.35
CA PHE A 69 13.72 -3.15 0.26
C PHE A 69 14.44 -3.29 -1.09
N PHE A 70 15.46 -2.47 -1.36
CA PHE A 70 16.20 -2.49 -2.62
C PHE A 70 16.94 -3.82 -2.81
N GLU A 71 17.64 -4.30 -1.77
CA GLU A 71 18.28 -5.61 -1.81
C GLU A 71 17.27 -6.75 -1.92
N ALA A 72 16.13 -6.67 -1.23
CA ALA A 72 15.09 -7.70 -1.34
C ALA A 72 14.52 -7.79 -2.76
N ALA A 73 14.21 -6.66 -3.39
CA ALA A 73 13.72 -6.61 -4.77
C ALA A 73 14.76 -7.12 -5.78
N ASN A 74 16.02 -6.68 -5.66
CA ASN A 74 17.10 -7.11 -6.54
C ASN A 74 17.42 -8.60 -6.37
N LYS A 75 17.37 -9.12 -5.14
CA LYS A 75 17.53 -10.55 -4.89
C LYS A 75 16.43 -11.35 -5.60
N TYR A 76 15.17 -10.94 -5.48
CA TYR A 76 14.06 -11.55 -6.21
C TYR A 76 14.28 -11.51 -7.72
N GLN A 77 14.65 -10.35 -8.28
CA GLN A 77 14.91 -10.18 -9.71
C GLN A 77 16.11 -11.00 -10.21
N SER A 78 17.13 -11.22 -9.38
CA SER A 78 18.33 -11.97 -9.77
C SER A 78 18.02 -13.42 -10.14
N ASN A 79 17.00 -14.03 -9.51
CA ASN A 79 16.55 -15.38 -9.81
C ASN A 79 15.14 -15.60 -9.24
N LYS A 80 14.14 -15.32 -10.07
CA LYS A 80 12.72 -15.42 -9.70
C LYS A 80 12.24 -16.85 -9.45
N GLN A 81 13.00 -17.86 -9.88
CA GLN A 81 12.70 -19.27 -9.61
C GLN A 81 13.22 -19.72 -8.23
N LYS A 82 14.23 -19.03 -7.69
CA LYS A 82 14.89 -19.41 -6.43
C LYS A 82 14.43 -18.57 -5.24
N PHE A 83 14.06 -17.32 -5.47
CA PHE A 83 13.74 -16.37 -4.41
C PHE A 83 12.30 -15.92 -4.52
N GLU A 84 11.63 -15.83 -3.37
CA GLU A 84 10.30 -15.25 -3.25
C GLU A 84 10.38 -13.72 -3.11
N PRO A 85 9.38 -12.98 -3.63
CA PRO A 85 9.32 -11.53 -3.44
C PRO A 85 8.99 -11.18 -1.98
N GLU A 86 9.41 -9.99 -1.54
CA GLU A 86 9.02 -9.49 -0.23
C GLU A 86 7.52 -9.13 -0.22
N ILE A 87 6.81 -9.56 0.81
CA ILE A 87 5.37 -9.31 0.98
C ILE A 87 5.14 -8.06 1.82
N VAL A 88 4.37 -7.13 1.28
CA VAL A 88 4.21 -5.77 1.81
C VAL A 88 2.73 -5.43 1.99
N LYS A 89 2.34 -5.05 3.21
CA LYS A 89 1.03 -4.45 3.48
C LYS A 89 1.07 -2.96 3.15
N VAL A 90 0.11 -2.49 2.34
CA VAL A 90 0.06 -1.10 1.90
C VAL A 90 -1.12 -0.39 2.56
N TYR A 91 -0.84 0.79 3.12
CA TYR A 91 -1.86 1.69 3.64
C TYR A 91 -1.73 3.05 2.97
N GLU A 92 -2.86 3.64 2.60
CA GLU A 92 -2.96 4.95 1.97
C GLU A 92 -3.52 5.99 2.94
N LYS A 93 -2.86 7.14 3.00
CA LYS A 93 -3.42 8.32 3.67
C LYS A 93 -4.34 9.07 2.72
N ILE A 94 -5.66 8.87 2.81
CA ILE A 94 -6.63 9.58 1.97
C ILE A 94 -6.97 10.97 2.51
N LYS A 95 -6.87 11.19 3.84
CA LYS A 95 -7.15 12.47 4.51
C LYS A 95 -6.36 12.56 5.83
N SER A 96 -6.27 13.76 6.42
CA SER A 96 -5.68 13.90 7.76
C SER A 96 -6.40 13.01 8.77
N GLY A 97 -5.63 12.21 9.51
CA GLY A 97 -6.15 11.24 10.48
C GLY A 97 -6.78 9.97 9.89
N ILE A 98 -6.89 9.84 8.56
CA ILE A 98 -7.60 8.72 7.93
C ILE A 98 -6.63 7.93 7.04
N TRP A 99 -6.43 6.68 7.42
CA TRP A 99 -5.63 5.68 6.72
C TRP A 99 -6.53 4.54 6.24
N VAL A 100 -6.35 4.13 5.00
CA VAL A 100 -7.09 3.04 4.37
C VAL A 100 -6.13 1.92 4.02
N TYR A 101 -6.50 0.70 4.34
CA TYR A 101 -5.76 -0.49 3.88
C TYR A 101 -6.03 -0.73 2.39
N ASN A 102 -4.96 -0.85 1.60
CA ASN A 102 -5.03 -1.03 0.14
C ASN A 102 -4.73 -2.47 -0.31
N GLY A 103 -4.41 -3.37 0.63
CA GLY A 103 -4.12 -4.77 0.34
C GLY A 103 -2.68 -5.19 0.59
N ILE A 104 -2.39 -6.44 0.21
CA ILE A 104 -1.07 -7.08 0.27
C ILE A 104 -0.45 -7.04 -1.13
N PHE A 105 0.81 -6.64 -1.22
CA PHE A 105 1.54 -6.53 -2.47
C PHE A 105 2.83 -7.33 -2.40
N LYS A 106 3.29 -7.83 -3.55
CA LYS A 106 4.64 -8.37 -3.76
C LYS A 106 5.55 -7.25 -4.25
N LEU A 107 6.68 -7.06 -3.59
CA LEU A 107 7.76 -6.20 -4.05
C LEU A 107 8.50 -6.92 -5.19
N VAL A 108 8.25 -6.48 -6.42
CA VAL A 108 8.75 -7.18 -7.61
C VAL A 108 9.97 -6.52 -8.22
N ASP A 109 10.18 -5.22 -8.03
CA ASP A 109 11.32 -4.51 -8.63
C ASP A 109 11.73 -3.28 -7.81
N ALA A 110 12.97 -2.83 -7.99
CA ALA A 110 13.45 -1.58 -7.43
C ALA A 110 14.56 -0.95 -8.28
N TRP A 111 14.54 0.37 -8.40
CA TRP A 111 15.57 1.12 -9.11
C TRP A 111 15.88 2.43 -8.39
N GLN A 112 16.94 3.09 -8.83
CA GLN A 112 17.28 4.45 -8.42
C GLN A 112 17.01 5.40 -9.59
N GLU A 113 16.39 6.53 -9.30
CA GLU A 113 16.00 7.52 -10.30
C GLU A 113 16.53 8.89 -9.89
N LYS A 114 17.13 9.61 -10.84
CA LYS A 114 17.55 10.99 -10.62
C LYS A 114 16.36 11.91 -10.78
N ILE A 115 15.95 12.55 -9.70
CA ILE A 115 14.93 13.61 -9.70
C ILE A 115 15.59 14.95 -9.37
N ASN A 116 15.43 15.93 -10.25
CA ASN A 116 16.12 17.23 -10.14
C ASN A 116 17.64 17.05 -9.92
N THR A 117 18.14 17.37 -8.72
CA THR A 117 19.54 17.31 -8.33
C THR A 117 19.91 16.11 -7.47
N ARG A 118 18.99 15.18 -7.19
CA ARG A 118 19.21 14.06 -6.27
C ARG A 118 18.73 12.72 -6.82
N ILE A 119 19.21 11.64 -6.23
CA ILE A 119 18.80 10.27 -6.51
C ILE A 119 17.81 9.80 -5.45
N VAL A 120 16.71 9.20 -5.88
CA VAL A 120 15.72 8.56 -5.01
C VAL A 120 15.55 7.10 -5.38
N PHE A 121 15.10 6.28 -4.42
CA PHE A 121 14.68 4.92 -4.71
C PHE A 121 13.24 4.89 -5.20
N LYS A 122 12.96 3.96 -6.11
CA LYS A 122 11.63 3.61 -6.56
C LYS A 122 11.43 2.11 -6.40
N PHE A 123 10.26 1.72 -5.94
CA PHE A 123 9.88 0.34 -5.68
C PHE A 123 8.61 0.03 -6.46
N LYS A 124 8.65 -1.02 -7.28
CA LYS A 124 7.46 -1.54 -7.98
C LYS A 124 6.85 -2.65 -7.15
N LEU A 125 5.60 -2.44 -6.78
CA LEU A 125 4.80 -3.39 -6.04
C LEU A 125 3.62 -3.82 -6.91
N GLU A 126 3.39 -5.12 -7.00
CA GLU A 126 2.25 -5.71 -7.69
C GLU A 126 1.30 -6.29 -6.65
N LEU A 127 0.00 -6.03 -6.80
CA LEU A 127 -1.03 -6.51 -5.89
C LEU A 127 -1.05 -8.04 -5.89
N LEU A 128 -1.10 -8.64 -4.70
CA LEU A 128 -1.17 -10.08 -4.52
C LEU A 128 -2.65 -10.51 -4.52
N ASN A 129 -3.08 -11.25 -5.54
CA ASN A 129 -4.42 -11.82 -5.59
C ASN A 129 -4.52 -13.06 -4.67
N GLU A 130 -5.70 -13.29 -4.09
CA GLU A 130 -5.94 -14.20 -2.95
C GLU A 130 -5.64 -15.69 -3.17
N GLU A 131 -5.52 -16.19 -4.41
CA GLU A 131 -5.29 -17.62 -4.67
C GLU A 131 -4.03 -18.17 -3.96
N ILE A 132 -3.07 -17.30 -3.60
CA ILE A 132 -1.80 -17.68 -2.95
C ILE A 132 -1.88 -17.60 -1.41
N VAL A 133 -2.71 -16.72 -0.84
CA VAL A 133 -2.72 -16.43 0.62
C VAL A 133 -3.42 -17.54 1.43
N ALA A 134 -4.36 -18.27 0.83
CA ALA A 134 -5.11 -19.34 1.47
C ALA A 134 -4.25 -20.54 1.96
N SER A 135 -2.98 -20.62 1.54
CA SER A 135 -2.10 -21.75 1.82
C SER A 135 -1.22 -21.62 3.06
N SER A 136 -1.09 -20.44 3.71
CA SER A 136 -0.02 -20.23 4.69
C SER A 136 -0.37 -19.68 6.07
N GLN A 137 -1.59 -19.22 6.36
CA GLN A 137 -2.12 -19.05 7.74
C GLN A 137 -3.57 -18.57 7.67
N GLY A 138 -4.44 -19.15 8.50
CA GLY A 138 -5.91 -18.99 8.48
C GLY A 138 -6.44 -17.60 8.84
N GLN A 139 -6.07 -16.58 8.08
CA GLN A 139 -6.61 -15.23 8.17
C GLN A 139 -7.22 -14.88 6.82
N GLN A 140 -8.54 -15.10 6.71
CA GLN A 140 -9.34 -14.79 5.53
C GLN A 140 -9.51 -13.28 5.42
N ASP A 141 -8.77 -12.65 4.49
CA ASP A 141 -8.81 -11.20 4.22
C ASP A 141 -9.10 -10.90 2.73
N ILE A 142 -10.41 -10.75 2.43
CA ILE A 142 -11.11 -9.88 1.46
C ILE A 142 -10.50 -9.65 0.06
N GLU A 143 -11.29 -10.05 -0.95
CA GLU A 143 -11.12 -9.83 -2.39
C GLU A 143 -10.78 -8.37 -2.76
N HIS A 144 -9.49 -8.03 -2.81
CA HIS A 144 -8.98 -6.78 -3.39
C HIS A 144 -8.21 -7.10 -4.67
N ASN A 145 -8.91 -7.21 -5.80
CA ASN A 145 -8.28 -7.41 -7.12
C ASN A 145 -7.69 -6.12 -7.73
N ARG A 146 -7.93 -4.97 -7.10
CA ARG A 146 -7.31 -3.66 -7.41
C ARG A 146 -7.46 -2.67 -6.26
N ILE A 147 -6.58 -1.67 -6.20
CA ILE A 147 -6.76 -0.49 -5.34
C ILE A 147 -8.01 0.29 -5.79
N ILE A 148 -8.94 0.54 -4.85
CA ILE A 148 -10.03 1.51 -5.06
C ILE A 148 -9.41 2.92 -5.19
N PRO A 149 -9.73 3.73 -6.22
CA PRO A 149 -9.18 5.06 -6.39
C PRO A 149 -9.45 5.98 -5.19
N THR A 150 -8.51 6.88 -4.90
CA THR A 150 -8.62 7.84 -3.80
C THR A 150 -9.86 8.72 -3.89
N SER A 151 -10.25 9.15 -5.09
CA SER A 151 -11.46 9.95 -5.32
C SER A 151 -12.71 9.22 -4.86
N VAL A 152 -12.85 7.94 -5.25
CA VAL A 152 -13.95 7.06 -4.86
C VAL A 152 -13.96 6.85 -3.35
N LYS A 153 -12.79 6.58 -2.73
CA LYS A 153 -12.69 6.45 -1.27
C LYS A 153 -13.15 7.71 -0.54
N LEU A 154 -12.78 8.89 -1.03
CA LEU A 154 -13.18 10.16 -0.43
C LEU A 154 -14.67 10.43 -0.58
N GLU A 155 -15.25 10.08 -1.73
CA GLU A 155 -16.68 10.19 -1.98
C GLU A 155 -17.49 9.27 -1.05
N VAL A 156 -17.14 7.98 -1.01
CA VAL A 156 -17.75 6.99 -0.13
C VAL A 156 -17.59 7.40 1.34
N TRP A 157 -16.41 7.85 1.76
CA TRP A 157 -16.19 8.34 3.12
C TRP A 157 -17.12 9.49 3.49
N ARG A 158 -17.35 10.42 2.56
CA ARG A 158 -18.26 11.56 2.75
C ARG A 158 -19.72 11.08 2.81
N ARG A 159 -20.13 10.20 1.90
CA ARG A 159 -21.47 9.63 1.81
C ARG A 159 -21.82 8.84 3.09
N ASP A 160 -20.94 7.94 3.49
CA ASP A 160 -21.13 7.03 4.63
C ASP A 160 -20.75 7.68 5.97
N LYS A 161 -20.32 8.95 5.95
CA LYS A 161 -19.95 9.76 7.13
C LYS A 161 -18.88 9.09 8.01
N GLY A 162 -17.97 8.32 7.38
CA GLY A 162 -16.94 7.55 8.08
C GLY A 162 -17.53 6.56 9.09
N ARG A 163 -18.61 5.86 8.72
CA ARG A 163 -19.32 4.89 9.56
C ARG A 163 -19.66 3.65 8.75
N CYS A 164 -19.75 2.52 9.42
CA CYS A 164 -20.28 1.29 8.84
C CYS A 164 -21.75 1.51 8.41
N VAL A 165 -22.07 1.22 7.15
CA VAL A 165 -23.43 1.41 6.62
C VAL A 165 -24.46 0.46 7.23
N LYS A 166 -24.01 -0.69 7.79
CA LYS A 166 -24.88 -1.69 8.42
C LYS A 166 -25.20 -1.40 9.89
N CYS A 167 -24.27 -0.81 10.66
CA CYS A 167 -24.47 -0.60 12.10
C CYS A 167 -24.01 0.73 12.68
N GLY A 168 -23.48 1.65 11.86
CA GLY A 168 -23.05 2.97 12.30
C GLY A 168 -21.74 3.03 13.10
N SER A 169 -21.06 1.89 13.32
CA SER A 169 -19.75 1.85 14.01
C SER A 169 -18.71 2.70 13.27
N GLN A 170 -17.78 3.29 14.00
CA GLN A 170 -16.65 4.06 13.47
C GLN A 170 -15.31 3.32 13.60
N ASP A 171 -15.34 2.09 14.11
CA ASP A 171 -14.14 1.32 14.47
C ASP A 171 -13.80 0.32 13.37
N ASN A 172 -12.50 0.18 13.08
CA ASN A 172 -11.94 -0.76 12.10
C ASN A 172 -12.76 -0.81 10.81
N LEU A 173 -12.79 0.31 10.11
CA LEU A 173 -13.57 0.50 8.89
C LEU A 173 -12.79 -0.01 7.68
N HIS A 174 -13.51 -0.66 6.78
CA HIS A 174 -13.02 -1.22 5.53
C HIS A 174 -13.87 -0.67 4.39
N PHE A 175 -13.22 -0.38 3.26
CA PHE A 175 -13.92 -0.14 2.01
C PHE A 175 -14.13 -1.49 1.35
N ASP A 176 -15.38 -1.80 1.02
CA ASP A 176 -15.79 -3.09 0.50
C ASP A 176 -16.63 -2.91 -0.77
N HIS A 177 -16.51 -3.83 -1.71
CA HIS A 177 -17.30 -3.82 -2.93
C HIS A 177 -18.67 -4.47 -2.69
N ILE A 178 -19.75 -3.80 -3.08
CA ILE A 178 -21.11 -4.36 -3.03
C ILE A 178 -21.21 -5.55 -4.00
N ILE A 179 -20.88 -5.32 -5.27
CA ILE A 179 -20.63 -6.36 -6.26
C ILE A 179 -19.11 -6.59 -6.31
N PRO A 180 -18.61 -7.78 -5.96
CA PRO A 180 -17.18 -8.07 -6.01
C PRO A 180 -16.60 -7.86 -7.41
N TYR A 181 -15.32 -7.47 -7.48
CA TYR A 181 -14.65 -7.25 -8.77
C TYR A 181 -14.72 -8.49 -9.66
N SER A 182 -14.43 -9.67 -9.10
CA SER A 182 -14.44 -10.97 -9.81
C SER A 182 -15.76 -11.25 -10.51
N LYS A 183 -16.84 -10.64 -10.02
CA LYS A 183 -18.21 -10.75 -10.55
C LYS A 183 -18.62 -9.55 -11.41
N GLY A 184 -17.65 -8.75 -11.88
CA GLY A 184 -17.88 -7.58 -12.74
C GLY A 184 -18.08 -6.27 -11.99
N GLY A 185 -17.86 -6.23 -10.68
CA GLY A 185 -17.98 -5.02 -9.86
C GLY A 185 -16.97 -3.92 -10.22
N SER A 186 -17.46 -2.71 -10.44
CA SER A 186 -16.60 -1.55 -10.69
C SER A 186 -15.98 -1.03 -9.39
N SER A 187 -14.70 -0.68 -9.43
CA SER A 187 -14.03 0.04 -8.34
C SER A 187 -13.96 1.55 -8.59
N LEU A 188 -14.45 1.99 -9.75
CA LEU A 188 -14.35 3.38 -10.22
C LEU A 188 -15.57 4.23 -9.83
N VAL A 189 -16.61 3.62 -9.29
CA VAL A 189 -17.89 4.26 -8.96
C VAL A 189 -18.19 4.06 -7.48
N ALA A 190 -18.60 5.13 -6.80
CA ALA A 190 -18.85 5.08 -5.36
C ALA A 190 -20.07 4.22 -5.02
N GLU A 191 -21.01 4.08 -5.94
CA GLU A 191 -22.24 3.29 -5.83
C GLU A 191 -21.96 1.81 -5.60
N ASN A 192 -20.82 1.29 -6.07
CA ASN A 192 -20.43 -0.10 -5.87
C ASN A 192 -19.49 -0.30 -4.67
N ILE A 193 -19.19 0.75 -3.92
CA ILE A 193 -18.29 0.70 -2.77
C ILE A 193 -19.04 1.16 -1.52
N GLN A 194 -18.80 0.49 -0.39
CA GLN A 194 -19.41 0.81 0.91
C GLN A 194 -18.38 0.75 2.03
N ILE A 195 -18.66 1.43 3.15
CA ILE A 195 -17.89 1.27 4.38
C ILE A 195 -18.54 0.22 5.28
N LEU A 196 -17.77 -0.80 5.66
CA LEU A 196 -18.14 -1.81 6.65
C LEU A 196 -17.16 -1.81 7.82
N CYS A 197 -17.63 -2.06 9.05
CA CYS A 197 -16.72 -2.38 10.14
C CYS A 197 -16.21 -3.82 9.98
N ALA A 198 -15.08 -4.15 10.60
CA ALA A 198 -14.48 -5.49 10.52
C ALA A 198 -15.48 -6.63 10.72
N ARG A 199 -16.40 -6.49 11.69
CA ARG A 199 -17.45 -7.50 11.96
C ARG A 199 -18.37 -7.73 10.75
N HIS A 200 -18.94 -6.68 10.17
CA HIS A 200 -19.86 -6.83 9.04
C HIS A 200 -19.13 -7.20 7.75
N ASN A 201 -17.90 -6.71 7.59
CA ASN A 201 -17.07 -7.05 6.45
C ASN A 201 -16.76 -8.56 6.41
N LEU A 202 -16.37 -9.13 7.55
CA LEU A 202 -16.14 -10.58 7.70
C LEU A 202 -17.42 -11.42 7.53
N GLN A 203 -18.58 -10.86 7.90
CA GLN A 203 -19.88 -11.52 7.72
C GLN A 203 -20.30 -11.58 6.25
N LYS A 204 -20.10 -10.50 5.49
CA LYS A 204 -20.47 -10.41 4.08
C LYS A 204 -19.66 -11.38 3.21
N ARG A 205 -18.33 -11.45 3.39
CA ARG A 205 -17.43 -12.23 2.51
C ARG A 205 -17.68 -11.85 1.03
N ASP A 206 -17.73 -12.84 0.14
CA ASP A 206 -17.96 -12.65 -1.31
C ASP A 206 -19.45 -12.68 -1.70
N LYS A 207 -20.36 -12.56 -0.72
CA LYS A 207 -21.80 -12.49 -0.98
C LYS A 207 -22.15 -11.12 -1.54
N ILE A 208 -23.04 -11.14 -2.53
CA ILE A 208 -23.69 -9.95 -3.06
C ILE A 208 -24.86 -9.65 -2.12
N GLU A 209 -24.92 -8.44 -1.54
CA GLU A 209 -25.99 -7.97 -0.65
C GLU A 209 -26.47 -6.57 -1.05
#